data_AF-H3SEL3-F1
#
_entry.id   AF-H3SEL3-F1
#
_cell.length_a   1.000
_cell.length_b   1.000
_cell.length_c   1.000
_cell.angle_alpha   90.00
_cell.angle_beta   90.00
_cell.angle_gamma   90.00
#
_symmetry.space_group_name_H-M   'P 1'
#
loop_
_entity.id
_entity.type
_entity.pdbx_description
1 polymer ?
#
loop_
_entity_poly.entity_id
_entity_poly.type
_entity_poly.pdbx_seq_one_letter_code
_entity_poly.pdbx_strand_id
1 'polypeptide(L)'
;MSYDKGLQDEKIKIGTKQTLKIVEQGLAAEVYVAEDADARVTSKIITLCEKQGIKLTYVATMRDLGKACGIEVGAAAVAVVNAN
;
A
#
# COMPACT_ATOMS: atom_id res chain seq x y z
N MET A 1 6.14 24.42 -6.72
CA MET A 1 5.36 23.22 -7.05
C MET A 1 6.09 22.04 -6.42
N SER A 2 5.67 21.65 -5.22
CA SER A 2 6.38 20.63 -4.42
C SER A 2 5.54 19.36 -4.43
N TYR A 3 6.01 18.34 -5.15
CA TYR A 3 5.39 17.01 -5.22
C TYR A 3 6.04 16.05 -4.23
N ASP A 4 6.41 16.52 -3.05
CA ASP A 4 6.98 15.72 -1.98
C ASP A 4 5.87 15.32 -1.00
N LYS A 5 4.92 14.51 -1.48
CA LYS A 5 3.97 13.83 -0.60
C LYS A 5 4.65 12.54 -0.13
N GLY A 6 5.66 12.69 0.73
CA GLY A 6 6.26 11.56 1.41
C GLY A 6 5.18 10.82 2.18
N LEU A 7 5.09 9.50 2.01
CA LEU A 7 4.15 8.62 2.74
C LEU A 7 4.48 8.53 4.26
N GLN A 8 5.11 9.53 4.86
CA GLN A 8 5.58 9.54 6.24
C GLN A 8 4.48 9.87 7.27
N ASP A 9 3.21 9.66 6.95
CA ASP A 9 2.13 9.91 7.89
C ASP A 9 1.91 8.66 8.76
N GLU A 10 1.67 8.85 10.07
CA GLU A 10 1.38 7.80 11.07
C GLU A 10 0.23 6.84 10.67
N LYS A 11 -0.47 7.23 9.60
CA LYS A 11 -1.58 6.55 8.96
C LYS A 11 -1.18 5.58 7.84
N ILE A 12 0.09 5.30 7.55
CA ILE A 12 0.42 4.23 6.58
C ILE A 12 0.63 2.87 7.25
N LYS A 13 0.12 1.81 6.62
CA LYS A 13 0.31 0.41 7.05
C LYS A 13 1.09 -0.36 5.99
N ILE A 14 2.34 -0.63 6.35
CA ILE A 14 3.31 -1.32 5.52
C ILE A 14 3.18 -2.82 5.74
N GLY A 15 3.22 -3.58 4.66
CA GLY A 15 3.23 -5.04 4.69
C GLY A 15 1.86 -5.64 4.40
N THR A 16 1.88 -6.82 3.82
CA THR A 16 0.71 -7.45 3.20
C THR A 16 -0.39 -7.78 4.19
N LYS A 17 -0.03 -8.32 5.37
CA LYS A 17 -1.00 -8.60 6.45
C LYS A 17 -1.67 -7.34 7.00
N GLN A 18 -0.91 -6.26 7.19
CA GLN A 18 -1.44 -5.00 7.72
C GLN A 18 -2.30 -4.29 6.67
N THR A 19 -1.85 -4.29 5.42
CA THR A 19 -2.59 -3.78 4.26
C THR A 19 -3.94 -4.48 4.15
N LEU A 20 -3.96 -5.82 4.16
CA LEU A 20 -5.20 -6.59 4.13
C LEU A 20 -6.14 -6.21 5.26
N LYS A 21 -5.65 -6.10 6.49
CA LYS A 21 -6.47 -5.74 7.65
C LYS A 21 -7.13 -4.38 7.51
N ILE A 22 -6.39 -3.36 7.08
CA ILE A 22 -6.94 -1.99 6.88
C ILE A 22 -7.93 -1.95 5.74
N VAL A 23 -7.60 -2.65 4.64
CA VAL A 23 -8.49 -2.79 3.49
C VAL A 23 -9.78 -3.46 3.95
N GLU A 24 -9.73 -4.62 4.61
CA GLU A 24 -10.92 -5.32 5.14
C GLU A 24 -11.74 -4.47 6.12
N GLN A 25 -11.10 -3.58 6.87
CA GLN A 25 -11.78 -2.65 7.77
C GLN A 25 -12.42 -1.45 7.06
N GLY A 26 -12.20 -1.27 5.75
CA GLY A 26 -12.67 -0.11 4.99
C GLY A 26 -11.99 1.20 5.39
N LEU A 27 -10.85 1.12 6.06
CA LEU A 27 -10.08 2.27 6.54
C LEU A 27 -8.99 2.70 5.53
N ALA A 28 -8.78 1.92 4.47
CA ALA A 28 -7.81 2.23 3.42
C ALA A 28 -8.38 3.30 2.47
N ALA A 29 -7.64 4.39 2.28
CA ALA A 29 -7.90 5.36 1.21
C ALA A 29 -7.25 4.94 -0.10
N GLU A 30 -6.01 4.45 -0.04
CA GLU A 30 -5.20 4.13 -1.20
C GLU A 30 -4.26 2.98 -0.89
N VAL A 31 -4.00 2.11 -1.87
CA VAL A 31 -3.13 0.96 -1.71
C VAL A 31 -2.09 0.94 -2.83
N TYR A 32 -0.85 0.75 -2.43
CA TYR A 32 0.29 0.61 -3.31
C TYR A 32 0.80 -0.82 -3.30
N VAL A 33 1.12 -1.34 -4.48
CA VAL A 33 1.55 -2.72 -4.68
C VAL A 33 2.81 -2.75 -5.52
N ALA A 34 3.81 -3.52 -5.08
CA ALA A 34 5.02 -3.73 -5.86
C ALA A 34 4.79 -4.80 -6.94
N GLU A 35 5.27 -4.56 -8.15
CA GLU A 35 5.17 -5.49 -9.29
C GLU A 35 6.07 -6.72 -9.12
N ASP A 36 7.22 -6.59 -8.45
CA ASP A 36 8.12 -7.72 -8.15
C ASP A 36 7.67 -8.57 -6.94
N ALA A 37 6.57 -8.19 -6.27
CA ALA A 37 6.03 -8.94 -5.15
C ALA A 37 5.25 -10.19 -5.62
N ASP A 38 5.13 -11.19 -4.73
CA ASP A 38 4.41 -12.44 -5.05
C ASP A 38 2.96 -12.16 -5.48
N ALA A 39 2.65 -12.53 -6.72
CA ALA A 39 1.35 -12.31 -7.35
C ALA A 39 0.18 -12.90 -6.56
N ARG A 40 0.38 -13.99 -5.80
CA ARG A 40 -0.68 -14.60 -4.99
C ARG A 40 -1.06 -13.74 -3.80
N VAL A 41 -0.10 -12.97 -3.27
CA VAL A 41 -0.32 -12.06 -2.15
C VAL A 41 -0.94 -10.77 -2.65
N THR A 42 -0.40 -10.21 -3.74
CA THR A 42 -0.89 -8.96 -4.32
C THR A 42 -2.28 -9.11 -4.94
N SER A 43 -2.58 -10.23 -5.63
CA SER A 43 -3.91 -10.47 -6.23
C SER A 43 -5.04 -10.44 -5.20
N LYS A 44 -4.80 -10.94 -3.99
CA LYS A 44 -5.80 -10.89 -2.89
C LYS A 44 -6.10 -9.46 -2.48
N ILE A 45 -5.05 -8.65 -2.32
CA ILE A 45 -5.16 -7.23 -1.97
C ILE A 45 -5.87 -6.48 -3.10
N ILE A 46 -5.48 -6.72 -4.35
CA ILE A 46 -6.07 -6.09 -5.54
C ILE A 46 -7.56 -6.35 -5.61
N THR A 47 -7.96 -7.63 -5.53
CA THR A 47 -9.36 -8.03 -5.54
C THR A 47 -10.16 -7.38 -4.42
N LEU A 48 -9.59 -7.30 -3.21
CA LEU A 48 -10.24 -6.67 -2.06
C LEU A 48 -10.40 -5.17 -2.24
N CYS A 49 -9.39 -4.50 -2.79
CA CYS A 49 -9.45 -3.07 -3.08
C CYS A 49 -10.47 -2.77 -4.18
N GLU A 50 -10.49 -3.53 -5.27
CA GLU A 50 -11.49 -3.38 -6.34
C GLU A 50 -12.91 -3.57 -5.82
N LYS A 51 -13.14 -4.59 -4.97
CA LYS A 51 -14.45 -4.82 -4.34
C LYS A 51 -14.91 -3.67 -3.45
N GLN A 52 -13.99 -2.98 -2.79
CA GLN A 52 -14.28 -1.85 -1.91
C GLN A 52 -14.18 -0.49 -2.61
N GLY A 53 -13.78 -0.46 -3.88
CA GLY A 53 -13.56 0.79 -4.62
C GLY A 53 -12.36 1.59 -4.12
N ILE A 54 -11.37 0.93 -3.51
CA ILE A 54 -10.16 1.58 -3.00
C ILE A 54 -9.19 1.81 -4.15
N LYS A 55 -8.54 2.98 -4.15
CA LYS A 55 -7.60 3.37 -5.20
C LYS A 55 -6.33 2.51 -5.14
N LEU A 56 -5.90 2.01 -6.29
CA LEU A 56 -4.76 1.09 -6.43
C LEU A 56 -3.68 1.68 -7.31
N THR A 57 -2.43 1.61 -6.83
CA THR A 57 -1.25 2.10 -7.55
C THR A 57 -0.18 1.02 -7.57
N TYR A 58 0.46 0.82 -8.73
CA TYR A 58 1.54 -0.14 -8.90
C TYR A 58 2.90 0.56 -8.87
N VAL A 59 3.90 -0.10 -8.26
CA VAL A 59 5.27 0.39 -8.15
C VAL A 59 6.22 -0.69 -8.66
N ALA A 60 7.28 -0.30 -9.36
CA ALA A 60 8.15 -1.24 -10.07
C ALA A 60 8.85 -2.26 -9.16
N THR A 61 9.26 -1.86 -7.94
CA THR A 61 9.97 -2.77 -7.01
C THR A 61 9.56 -2.57 -5.55
N MET A 62 9.60 -3.65 -4.78
CA MET A 62 9.39 -3.65 -3.32
C MET A 62 10.29 -2.66 -2.60
N ARG A 63 11.53 -2.51 -3.08
CA ARG A 63 12.53 -1.64 -2.47
C ARG A 63 12.21 -0.17 -2.67
N ASP A 64 11.77 0.21 -3.87
CA ASP A 64 11.34 1.57 -4.17
C ASP A 64 10.09 1.93 -3.36
N LEU A 65 9.14 1.00 -3.27
CA LEU A 65 7.94 1.17 -2.45
C LEU A 65 8.27 1.39 -0.96
N GLY A 66 9.18 0.58 -0.41
CA GLY A 66 9.65 0.74 0.97
C GLY A 66 10.35 2.09 1.18
N LYS A 67 11.26 2.46 0.28
CA LYS A 67 11.98 3.73 0.36
C LYS A 67 11.03 4.94 0.29
N ALA A 68 10.00 4.90 -0.57
CA ALA A 68 8.97 5.93 -0.66
C ALA A 68 8.14 6.05 0.64
N CYS A 69 8.00 4.96 1.39
CA CYS A 69 7.36 4.93 2.70
C CYS A 69 8.31 5.29 3.85
N GLY A 70 9.58 5.61 3.57
CA GLY A 70 10.57 5.96 4.59
C GLY A 70 11.14 4.77 5.35
N ILE A 71 11.03 3.54 4.82
CA ILE A 71 11.64 2.35 5.41
C ILE A 71 12.81 1.85 4.56
N GLU A 72 13.82 1.29 5.23
CA GLU A 72 15.01 0.73 4.56
C GLU A 72 14.79 -0.70 4.02
N VAL A 73 13.63 -1.30 4.31
CA VAL A 73 13.27 -2.66 3.89
C VAL A 73 12.24 -2.63 2.75
N GLY A 74 12.28 -3.63 1.86
CA GLY A 74 11.30 -3.73 0.77
C GLY A 74 9.89 -4.08 1.28
N ALA A 75 8.87 -3.47 0.68
CA ALA A 75 7.47 -3.71 0.99
C ALA A 75 6.71 -4.25 -0.22
N ALA A 76 6.03 -5.39 -0.08
CA ALA A 76 5.20 -5.97 -1.15
C ALA A 76 3.91 -5.17 -1.40
N ALA A 77 3.33 -4.62 -0.34
CA ALA A 77 2.15 -3.77 -0.42
C ALA A 77 2.12 -2.79 0.77
N VAL A 78 1.52 -1.64 0.54
CA VAL A 78 1.34 -0.57 1.53
C VAL A 78 -0.06 0.00 1.40
N ALA A 79 -0.82 0.04 2.49
CA ALA A 79 -2.08 0.77 2.56
C ALA A 79 -1.86 2.14 3.21
N VAL A 80 -2.48 3.17 2.63
CA VAL A 80 -2.66 4.48 3.25
C VAL A 80 -4.00 4.48 3.96
N VAL A 81 -3.99 4.61 5.28
CA VAL A 81 -5.19 4.73 6.11
C VAL A 81 -5.68 6.18 6.01
N ASN A 82 -6.98 6.36 5.81
CA ASN A 82 -7.60 7.66 6.01
C ASN A 82 -8.25 7.68 7.40
N ALA A 83 -7.50 8.15 8.40
CA ALA A 83 -8.11 8.43 9.70
C ALA A 83 -8.90 9.74 9.56
N ASN A 84 -10.23 9.58 9.49
CA ASN A 84 -11.24 10.63 9.56
C ASN A 84 -11.54 10.90 11.05
#